data_AF-A0A959CQZ7-F1
#
_entry.id   AF-A0A959CQZ7-F1
#
_cell.length_a   1.000
_cell.length_b   1.000
_cell.length_c   1.000
_cell.angle_alpha   90.00
_cell.angle_beta   90.00
_cell.angle_gamma   90.00
#
_symmetry.space_group_name_H-M   'P 1'
#
loop_
_entity.id
_entity.type
_entity.pdbx_description
1 polymer ?
#
loop_
_entity_poly.entity_id
_entity_poly.type
_entity_poly.pdbx_seq_one_letter_code
_entity_poly.pdbx_strand_id
1 'polypeptide(L)'
;MFDNRPVTEWLPITREEVEMRGWDELDVVLISGDAYVDHPAFGTAVIGRIMESEGLRVAIVPQPNWRDDLRDFKKMGRPRLFFGVTSGCMDSMV
;
A
#
# COMPACT_ATOMS: atom_id res chain seq x y z
N MET A 1 7.03 10.98 25.12
CA MET A 1 7.94 9.92 24.66
C MET A 1 7.56 9.64 23.23
N PHE A 2 8.46 9.88 22.27
CA PHE A 2 8.24 9.39 20.90
C PHE A 2 8.46 7.89 20.97
N ASP A 3 7.36 7.15 20.87
CA ASP A 3 7.36 5.69 20.83
C ASP A 3 7.97 5.27 19.49
N ASN A 4 9.15 4.64 19.52
CA ASN A 4 9.82 4.14 18.33
C ASN A 4 9.14 2.85 17.89
N ARG A 5 7.96 3.00 17.27
CA ARG A 5 7.18 1.90 16.69
C ARG A 5 7.96 1.24 15.55
N PRO A 6 7.94 -0.10 15.45
CA PRO A 6 8.64 -0.81 14.39
C PRO A 6 7.99 -0.56 13.03
N VAL A 7 8.78 -0.39 11.97
CA VAL A 7 8.29 -0.11 10.58
C VAL A 7 7.27 -1.14 10.09
N THR A 8 7.33 -2.36 10.63
CA THR A 8 6.35 -3.42 10.35
C THR A 8 4.96 -3.16 10.91
N GLU A 9 4.75 -2.15 11.76
CA GLU A 9 3.43 -1.76 12.25
C GLU A 9 2.58 -1.11 11.13
N TRP A 10 3.19 -0.48 10.12
CA TRP A 10 2.53 0.17 8.98
C TRP A 10 2.44 -0.73 7.75
N LEU A 11 1.41 -0.60 6.91
CA LEU A 11 1.33 -1.36 5.66
C LEU A 11 2.52 -1.03 4.76
N PRO A 12 3.14 -2.04 4.13
CA PRO A 12 4.37 -1.83 3.36
C PRO A 12 4.09 -1.04 2.08
N ILE A 13 4.96 -0.08 1.79
CA ILE A 13 4.99 0.74 0.58
C ILE A 13 6.25 0.54 -0.26
N THR A 14 7.22 -0.22 0.25
CA THR A 14 8.44 -0.63 -0.46
C THR A 14 8.61 -2.14 -0.51
N ARG A 15 9.48 -2.63 -1.39
CA ARG A 15 9.79 -4.06 -1.49
C ARG A 15 10.56 -4.54 -0.25
N GLU A 16 11.43 -3.68 0.27
CA GLU A 16 12.22 -3.93 1.47
C GLU A 16 11.33 -4.12 2.70
N GLU A 17 10.26 -3.33 2.85
CA GLU A 17 9.29 -3.50 3.95
C GLU A 17 8.49 -4.80 3.84
N VAL A 18 8.19 -5.25 2.62
CA VAL A 18 7.57 -6.56 2.37
C VAL A 18 8.51 -7.69 2.80
N GLU A 19 9.80 -7.57 2.47
CA GLU A 19 10.83 -8.54 2.88
C GLU A 19 11.05 -8.55 4.40
N MET A 20 11.02 -7.38 5.07
CA MET A 20 11.09 -7.27 6.53
C MET A 20 9.92 -7.97 7.23
N ARG A 21 8.78 -8.12 6.56
CA ARG A 21 7.61 -8.89 7.05
C ARG A 21 7.71 -10.39 6.75
N GLY A 22 8.76 -10.84 6.06
CA GLY A 22 8.97 -12.23 5.67
C GLY A 22 7.99 -12.71 4.59
N TRP A 23 7.51 -11.79 3.75
CA TRP A 23 6.55 -12.11 2.68
C TRP A 23 7.26 -12.25 1.34
N ASP A 24 7.23 -13.45 0.77
CA ASP A 24 7.80 -13.71 -0.56
C ASP A 24 6.88 -13.25 -1.71
N GLU A 25 5.58 -13.18 -1.44
CA GLU A 25 4.53 -12.74 -2.36
C GLU A 25 3.47 -11.89 -1.64
N LEU A 26 2.74 -11.08 -2.43
CA LEU A 26 1.62 -10.27 -1.95
C LEU A 26 0.30 -10.85 -2.45
N ASP A 27 -0.72 -10.80 -1.62
CA ASP A 27 -2.08 -11.19 -2.02
C ASP A 27 -2.77 -10.06 -2.77
N VAL A 28 -2.63 -8.82 -2.28
CA VAL A 28 -3.25 -7.61 -2.85
C VAL A 28 -2.25 -6.47 -2.88
N VAL A 29 -2.24 -5.72 -3.98
CA VAL A 29 -1.52 -4.44 -4.08
C VAL A 29 -2.54 -3.33 -4.31
N LEU A 30 -2.60 -2.36 -3.42
CA LEU A 30 -3.47 -1.19 -3.53
C LEU A 30 -2.70 -0.01 -4.13
N ILE A 31 -3.17 0.50 -5.25
CA ILE A 31 -2.63 1.69 -5.91
C ILE A 31 -3.53 2.88 -5.54
N SER A 32 -2.92 3.93 -4.99
CA SER A 32 -3.63 5.11 -4.50
C SER A 32 -3.09 6.37 -5.15
N GLY A 33 -3.99 7.23 -5.64
CA GLY A 33 -3.67 8.58 -6.08
C GLY A 33 -3.29 9.54 -4.93
N ASP A 34 -3.60 9.16 -3.70
CA ASP A 34 -3.21 9.88 -2.48
C ASP A 34 -1.98 9.30 -1.79
N ALA A 35 -1.32 10.14 -0.99
CA ALA A 35 -0.29 9.71 -0.06
C ALA A 35 -0.85 8.67 0.93
N TYR A 36 0.01 7.73 1.34
CA TYR A 36 -0.37 6.78 2.39
C TYR A 36 -0.28 7.46 3.76
N VAL A 37 -1.43 7.59 4.41
CA VAL A 37 -1.55 7.96 5.81
C VAL A 37 -2.38 6.88 6.48
N ASP A 38 -1.79 6.21 7.47
CA ASP A 38 -2.45 5.12 8.18
C ASP A 38 -3.47 5.66 9.20
N HIS A 39 -4.59 6.17 8.69
CA HIS A 39 -5.62 6.84 9.47
C HIS A 39 -7.02 6.50 8.94
N PRO A 40 -8.04 6.35 9.80
CA PRO A 40 -9.39 5.94 9.39
C PRO A 40 -10.12 6.92 8.43
N ALA A 41 -9.59 8.13 8.26
CA ALA A 41 -10.07 9.09 7.26
C ALA A 41 -9.61 8.76 5.82
N PHE A 42 -8.71 7.79 5.64
CA PHE A 42 -8.17 7.37 4.35
C PHE A 42 -8.73 6.00 4.00
N GLY A 43 -9.62 5.95 2.99
CA GLY A 43 -10.30 4.71 2.60
C GLY A 43 -9.33 3.58 2.24
N THR A 44 -8.22 3.89 1.55
CA THR A 44 -7.17 2.92 1.23
C THR A 44 -6.55 2.28 2.48
N ALA A 45 -6.32 3.08 3.55
CA ALA A 45 -5.79 2.57 4.80
C ALA A 45 -6.79 1.65 5.50
N VAL A 46 -8.06 2.07 5.59
CA VAL A 46 -9.13 1.25 6.19
C VAL A 46 -9.28 -0.08 5.47
N ILE A 47 -9.38 -0.07 4.14
CA ILE A 47 -9.53 -1.29 3.34
C ILE A 47 -8.29 -2.18 3.47
N GLY A 48 -7.09 -1.60 3.39
CA GLY A 48 -5.84 -2.35 3.54
C GLY A 48 -5.71 -3.02 4.90
N ARG A 49 -6.10 -2.33 5.98
CA ARG A 49 -6.07 -2.88 7.34
C ARG A 49 -7.11 -3.96 7.58
N ILE A 50 -8.31 -3.82 7.01
CA ILE A 50 -9.32 -4.88 7.08
C ILE A 50 -8.82 -6.13 6.35
N MET A 51 -8.28 -5.98 5.13
CA MET A 51 -7.69 -7.10 4.40
C MET A 51 -6.52 -7.75 5.16
N GLU A 52 -5.63 -6.96 5.75
CA GLU A 52 -4.53 -7.45 6.60
C GLU A 52 -5.06 -8.20 7.83
N SER A 53 -6.11 -7.71 8.50
CA SER A 53 -6.71 -8.39 9.65
C SER A 53 -7.38 -9.72 9.29
N GLU A 54 -7.83 -9.88 8.04
CA GLU A 54 -8.31 -11.15 7.49
C GLU A 54 -7.16 -12.09 7.04
N GLY A 55 -5.91 -11.71 7.31
CA GLY A 55 -4.73 -12.53 7.04
C GLY A 55 -4.16 -12.37 5.63
N LEU A 56 -4.58 -11.38 4.85
CA LEU A 56 -4.03 -11.10 3.53
C LEU A 56 -2.73 -10.28 3.62
N ARG A 57 -1.78 -10.60 2.74
CA ARG A 57 -0.53 -9.85 2.58
C ARG A 57 -0.79 -8.67 1.63
N VAL A 58 -0.95 -7.48 2.19
CA VAL A 58 -1.34 -6.27 1.46
C VAL A 58 -0.19 -5.27 1.41
N ALA A 59 0.07 -4.69 0.25
CA ALA A 59 0.97 -3.53 0.10
C ALA A 59 0.24 -2.35 -0.56
N ILE A 60 0.75 -1.15 -0.33
CA ILE A 60 0.21 0.09 -0.92
C ILE A 60 1.27 0.74 -1.82
N VAL A 61 0.88 1.17 -3.02
CA VAL A 61 1.66 2.04 -3.88
C VAL A 61 0.99 3.42 -3.89
N PRO A 62 1.44 4.35 -3.02
CA PRO A 62 0.89 5.69 -2.96
C PRO A 62 1.53 6.58 -4.03
N GLN A 63 0.73 7.45 -4.65
CA GLN A 63 1.14 8.46 -5.63
C GLN A 63 2.16 7.96 -6.66
N PRO A 64 1.88 6.86 -7.39
CA PRO A 64 2.84 6.29 -8.32
C PRO A 64 3.19 7.30 -9.43
N ASN A 65 4.47 7.40 -9.76
CA ASN A 65 4.87 8.12 -10.95
C ASN A 65 4.45 7.34 -12.20
N TRP A 66 3.63 7.97 -13.04
CA TRP A 66 3.14 7.40 -14.30
C TRP A 66 3.89 7.93 -15.53
N ARG A 67 4.73 8.96 -15.38
CA ARG A 67 5.44 9.63 -16.48
C ARG A 67 6.81 9.02 -16.78
N ASP A 68 7.25 8.08 -15.95
CA ASP A 68 8.55 7.41 -16.09
C ASP A 68 8.41 6.00 -16.71
N ASP A 69 9.37 5.11 -16.42
CA ASP A 69 9.44 3.72 -16.87
C ASP A 69 8.50 2.75 -16.12
N LEU A 70 7.51 3.31 -15.40
CA LEU A 70 6.48 2.58 -14.65
C LEU A 70 7.06 1.72 -13.52
N ARG A 71 8.18 2.15 -12.94
CA ARG A 71 8.85 1.43 -11.84
C ARG A 71 7.93 1.26 -10.62
N ASP A 72 7.17 2.28 -10.26
CA ASP A 72 6.25 2.23 -9.13
C ASP A 72 5.15 1.16 -9.29
N PHE A 73 4.74 0.90 -10.53
CA PHE A 73 3.76 -0.14 -10.84
C PHE A 73 4.37 -1.54 -10.87
N LYS A 74 5.69 -1.66 -11.06
CA LYS A 74 6.40 -2.94 -11.20
C LYS A 74 7.07 -3.41 -9.90
N LYS A 75 7.46 -2.48 -9.01
CA LYS A 75 8.29 -2.77 -7.82
C LYS A 75 7.70 -3.80 -6.85
N MET A 76 6.37 -3.91 -6.81
CA MET A 76 5.67 -4.87 -5.94
C MET A 76 5.47 -6.25 -6.59
N GLY A 77 5.80 -6.40 -7.87
CA GLY A 77 5.49 -7.61 -8.63
C GLY A 77 3.99 -7.83 -8.84
N ARG A 78 3.64 -9.01 -9.33
CA ARG A 78 2.24 -9.41 -9.55
C ARG A 78 1.66 -9.96 -8.23
N PRO A 79 0.56 -9.42 -7.71
CA PRO A 79 -0.14 -9.99 -6.56
C PRO A 79 -0.83 -11.31 -6.95
N ARG A 80 -0.99 -12.20 -5.96
CA ARG A 80 -1.65 -13.50 -6.10
C ARG A 80 -3.13 -13.36 -6.44
N LEU A 81 -3.82 -12.35 -5.88
CA LEU A 81 -5.25 -12.12 -6.08
C LEU A 81 -5.49 -11.00 -7.08
N PHE A 82 -5.24 -9.74 -6.72
CA PHE A 82 -5.55 -8.60 -7.60
C PHE A 82 -4.81 -7.31 -7.23
N PHE A 83 -4.86 -6.36 -8.16
CA PHE A 83 -4.56 -4.95 -7.91
C PHE A 83 -5.85 -4.18 -7.64
N GLY A 84 -5.91 -3.43 -6.54
CA GLY A 84 -6.98 -2.46 -6.27
C GLY A 84 -6.51 -1.07 -6.64
N VAL A 85 -7.34 -0.26 -7.30
CA VAL A 85 -6.95 1.09 -7.74
C VAL A 85 -7.99 2.12 -7.28
N THR A 86 -7.53 3.22 -6.69
CA THR A 86 -8.37 4.34 -6.26
C THR A 86 -7.66 5.68 -6.47
N SER A 87 -8.41 6.73 -6.78
CA SER A 87 -7.88 8.10 -6.83
C SER A 87 -7.54 8.65 -5.44
N GLY A 88 -8.01 8.01 -4.37
CA GLY A 88 -7.86 8.49 -2.99
C GLY A 88 -9.08 9.26 -2.50
N CYS A 89 -8.89 10.02 -1.43
CA CYS A 89 -9.85 10.95 -0.85
C CYS A 89 -9.90 12.30 -1.59
N MET A 90 -8.93 12.57 -2.47
CA MET A 90 -8.90 13.80 -3.26
C MET A 90 -10.01 13.79 -4.33
N ASP A 91 -10.74 14.90 -4.43
CA ASP A 91 -11.76 15.09 -5.46
C ASP A 91 -11.13 15.19 -6.85
N SER A 92 -11.78 14.59 -7.85
CA SER A 92 -11.27 14.50 -9.23
C SER A 92 -11.24 15.82 -10.00
N MET A 93 -11.77 16.92 -9.43
CA MET A 93 -11.71 18.26 -10.04
C MET A 93 -10.49 19.09 -9.63
N VAL A 94 -9.56 18.49 -8.87
CA VAL A 94 -8.27 19.09 -8.48
C VAL A 94 -7.12 18.49 -9.29
#